data_AF-A0A6I2SRP4-F1
#
_entry.id   AF-A0A6I2SRP4-F1
#
_cell.length_a   1.000
_cell.length_b   1.000
_cell.length_c   1.000
_cell.angle_alpha   90.00
_cell.angle_beta   90.00
_cell.angle_gamma   90.00
#
_symmetry.space_group_name_H-M   'P 1'
#
loop_
_entity.id
_entity.type
_entity.pdbx_description
1 polymer ?
#
loop_
_entity_poly.entity_id
_entity_poly.type
_entity_poly.pdbx_seq_one_letter_code
_entity_poly.pdbx_strand_id
1 'polypeptide(L)' 'MGRMRENPRYNVVSMRISDEERAVLEEIMSVTNKSVSQIMREAMEMVKMRINPEFSKKAA' A
#
# COMPACT_ATOMS: atom_id res chain seq x y z
N MET A 1 -23.00 16.11 3.27
CA MET A 1 -22.14 15.21 4.06
C MET A 1 -22.73 13.80 3.99
N GLY A 2 -22.04 12.86 3.35
CA GLY A 2 -22.53 11.49 3.16
C GLY A 2 -22.44 10.66 4.44
N ARG A 3 -23.44 9.80 4.68
CA ARG A 3 -23.53 8.90 5.85
C ARG A 3 -22.27 8.04 5.97
N MET A 4 -21.63 8.05 7.14
CA MET A 4 -20.56 7.10 7.52
C MET A 4 -21.12 5.68 7.43
N ARG A 5 -20.53 4.84 6.57
CA ARG A 5 -20.82 3.40 6.56
C ARG A 5 -20.07 2.77 7.73
N GLU A 6 -20.78 2.01 8.56
CA GLU A 6 -20.25 1.40 9.79
C GLU A 6 -19.12 0.37 9.54
N ASN A 7 -19.02 -0.19 8.34
CA ASN A 7 -17.90 -1.05 7.93
C ASN A 7 -17.33 -0.60 6.56
N PRO A 8 -16.35 0.33 6.53
CA PRO A 8 -15.63 0.61 5.29
C PRO A 8 -14.84 -0.64 4.86
N ARG A 9 -15.01 -1.05 3.60
CA ARG A 9 -14.31 -2.23 3.03
C ARG A 9 -12.79 -2.07 3.02
N TYR A 10 -12.30 -0.83 3.10
CA TYR A 10 -10.88 -0.48 3.14
C TYR A 10 -10.71 0.94 3.71
N ASN A 11 -9.56 1.17 4.35
CA ASN A 11 -9.13 2.50 4.75
C ASN A 11 -8.42 3.18 3.58
N VAL A 12 -8.62 4.49 3.43
CA VAL A 12 -7.90 5.32 2.45
C VAL A 12 -6.80 6.07 3.17
N VAL A 13 -5.59 6.03 2.63
CA VAL A 13 -4.43 6.76 3.15
C VAL A 13 -4.02 7.80 2.12
N SER A 14 -3.76 9.02 2.58
CA SER A 14 -3.14 10.07 1.78
C SER A 14 -1.65 10.13 2.13
N MET A 15 -0.78 10.16 1.12
CA MET A 15 0.67 10.22 1.29
C MET A 15 1.24 11.43 0.56
N ARG A 16 2.34 11.98 1.09
CA ARG A 16 3.13 13.02 0.42
C ARG A 16 4.36 12.37 -0.18
N ILE A 17 4.64 12.69 -1.44
CA ILE A 17 5.79 12.21 -2.21
C ILE A 17 6.33 13.37 -3.05
N SER A 18 7.59 13.30 -3.43
CA SER A 18 8.17 14.24 -4.40
C SER A 18 7.69 13.94 -5.83
N ASP A 19 7.94 14.88 -6.75
CA ASP A 19 7.65 14.67 -8.17
C ASP A 19 8.47 13.51 -8.77
N GLU A 20 9.71 13.33 -8.31
CA GLU A 20 10.59 12.23 -8.73
C GLU A 20 10.04 10.88 -8.27
N GLU A 21 9.64 10.77 -7.00
CA GLU A 21 9.02 9.54 -6.46
C GLU A 21 7.71 9.21 -7.16
N ARG A 22 6.93 10.23 -7.53
CA ARG A 22 5.70 10.05 -8.31
C ARG A 22 5.99 9.51 -9.70
N ALA A 23 6.98 10.05 -10.40
CA ALA A 23 7.36 9.59 -11.75
C ALA A 23 7.79 8.12 -11.74
N VAL A 24 8.61 7.73 -10.76
CA VAL A 24 9.02 6.33 -10.55
C VAL A 24 7.81 5.44 -10.27
N LEU A 25 6.87 5.89 -9.44
CA LEU A 25 5.66 5.13 -9.15
C LEU A 25 4.80 4.91 -10.40
N GLU A 26 4.64 5.93 -11.25
CA GLU A 26 3.91 5.83 -12.52
C GLU A 26 4.57 4.84 -13.49
N GLU A 27 5.90 4.85 -13.59
CA GLU A 27 6.65 3.88 -14.40
C GLU A 27 6.43 2.44 -13.90
N ILE A 28 6.55 2.22 -12.59
CA ILE A 28 6.32 0.89 -11.98
C ILE A 28 4.89 0.41 -12.28
N MET A 29 3.89 1.29 -12.14
CA MET A 29 2.50 0.95 -12.46
C MET A 29 2.35 0.53 -13.92
N SER A 30 2.98 1.26 -14.85
CA SER A 30 2.93 0.98 -16.28
C SER A 30 3.58 -0.37 -16.62
N VAL A 31 4.75 -0.66 -16.06
CA VAL A 31 5.49 -1.90 -16.35
C VAL A 31 4.81 -3.13 -15.73
N THR A 32 4.27 -3.00 -14.52
CA THR A 32 3.71 -4.13 -13.78
C THR A 32 2.21 -4.32 -13.99
N ASN A 33 1.53 -3.34 -14.60
CA ASN A 33 0.06 -3.26 -14.68
C ASN A 33 -0.63 -3.36 -13.30
N LYS A 34 0.04 -2.89 -12.23
CA LYS A 34 -0.48 -2.90 -10.87
C LYS A 34 -0.94 -1.51 -10.44
N SER A 35 -1.99 -1.47 -9.63
CA SER A 35 -2.42 -0.25 -8.94
C SER A 35 -1.46 0.12 -7.81
N VAL A 36 -1.43 1.41 -7.44
CA VAL A 36 -0.66 1.92 -6.28
C VAL A 36 -0.95 1.10 -5.02
N SER A 37 -2.21 0.75 -4.78
CA SER A 37 -2.58 -0.05 -3.60
C SER A 37 -2.03 -1.48 -3.63
N GLN A 38 -1.88 -2.10 -4.82
CA GLN A 38 -1.23 -3.41 -4.94
C GLN A 38 0.27 -3.29 -4.68
N ILE A 39 0.93 -2.31 -5.31
CA ILE A 39 2.36 -2.02 -5.12
C ILE A 39 2.66 -1.75 -3.64
N MET A 40 1.84 -0.93 -2.97
CA MET A 40 2.02 -0.64 -1.56
C MET A 40 1.79 -1.84 -0.65
N ARG A 41 0.85 -2.74 -0.97
CA ARG A 41 0.68 -4.00 -0.23
C ARG A 41 1.93 -4.88 -0.31
N GLU A 42 2.51 -5.01 -1.50
CA GLU A 42 3.76 -5.74 -1.70
C GLU A 42 4.93 -5.08 -0.96
N ALA A 43 5.02 -3.75 -1.00
CA ALA A 43 6.04 -3.00 -0.26
C ALA A 43 5.90 -3.21 1.25
N MET A 44 4.68 -3.18 1.78
CA MET A 44 4.42 -3.46 3.20
C MET A 44 4.83 -4.88 3.59
N GLU A 45 4.58 -5.89 2.75
CA GLU A 45 5.02 -7.26 3.01
C GLU A 45 6.54 -7.38 3.01
N MET A 46 7.22 -6.78 2.03
CA MET A 46 8.68 -6.75 1.97
C MET A 46 9.29 -6.06 3.20
N VAL A 47 8.72 -4.93 3.62
CA VAL A 47 9.17 -4.19 4.81
C VAL A 47 8.90 -5.00 6.08
N LYS A 48 7.72 -5.63 6.20
CA LYS A 48 7.36 -6.53 7.31
C LYS A 48 8.38 -7.66 7.44
N MET A 49 8.75 -8.31 6.34
CA MET A 49 9.75 -9.38 6.33
C MET A 49 11.14 -8.91 6.77
N ARG A 50 11.51 -7.66 6.45
CA ARG A 50 12.80 -7.07 6.85
C ARG A 50 12.84 -6.67 8.32
N ILE A 51 11.73 -6.18 8.87
CA ILE A 51 11.68 -5.64 10.24
C ILE A 51 11.54 -6.75 11.28
N ASN A 52 10.86 -7.86 10.98
CA ASN A 52 10.65 -8.93 11.98
C ASN A 52 10.30 -10.29 11.33
N PRO A 53 11.12 -11.34 11.51
CA PRO A 53 10.75 -12.70 11.08
C PRO A 53 9.51 -13.27 11.81
N GLU A 54 9.18 -12.74 13.00
CA GLU A 54 8.16 -13.30 13.89
C GLU A 54 6.72 -12.82 13.63
N PHE A 55 6.51 -11.85 12.74
CA PHE A 55 5.16 -11.32 12.44
C PHE A 55 4.26 -12.30 11.66
N SER A 56 4.79 -13.45 11.25
CA SER A 56 4.02 -14.51 10.56
C SER A 56 3.00 -15.23 11.47
N LYS A 57 3.03 -15.04 12.80
CA LYS A 57 2.18 -15.78 13.75
C LYS A 57 0.90 -15.08 14.23
N LYS A 58 0.63 -13.82 13.85
CA LYS A 58 -0.50 -13.05 14.44
C LYS A 58 -1.66 -12.71 13.49
N ALA A 59 -1.72 -13.33 12.31
CA ALA A 59 -2.88 -13.22 11.43
C ALA A 59 -3.50 -14.62 11.23
N ALA A 60 -4.15 -15.13 12.26
CA ALA A 60 -5.07 -16.27 12.24
C ALA A 60 -6.35 -15.86 12.97
#